data_AF-A0A9X7JVB5-F1
#
_entry.id   AF-A0A9X7JVB5-F1
#
_cell.length_a   1.000
_cell.length_b   1.000
_cell.length_c   1.000
_cell.angle_alpha   90.00
_cell.angle_beta   90.00
_cell.angle_gamma   90.00
#
_symmetry.space_group_name_H-M   'P 1'
#
loop_
_entity.id
_entity.type
_entity.pdbx_description
1 polymer ?
#
loop_
_entity_poly.entity_id
_entity_poly.type
_entity_poly.pdbx_seq_one_letter_code
_entity_poly.pdbx_strand_id
1 'polypeptide(L)'
;MPSDDSHYDKILRVRVTAKDADTLRALLRAERPDVGGRPRTHADGSVGIDAYVSERKAAVLEQPGVTVTVVGDATAVGKARQAEVGEGDRFADPSAVPRGLGDKVED
;
A
#
# COMPACT_ATOMS: atom_id res chain seq x y z
N MET A 1 32.30 0.61 -2.07
CA MET A 1 31.11 1.10 -1.34
C MET A 1 30.23 -0.10 -1.10
N PRO A 2 30.09 -0.63 0.12
CA PRO A 2 29.06 -1.63 0.36
C PRO A 2 27.71 -0.92 0.20
N SER A 3 26.85 -1.48 -0.65
CA SER A 3 25.48 -1.03 -0.83
C SER A 3 24.76 -1.14 0.51
N ASP A 4 24.37 0.00 1.06
CA ASP A 4 23.51 0.14 2.23
C ASP A 4 22.16 -0.50 1.89
N ASP A 5 22.04 -1.78 2.25
CA ASP A 5 20.85 -2.60 2.04
C ASP A 5 19.77 -2.04 2.97
N SER A 6 19.00 -1.11 2.42
CA SER A 6 18.26 -0.13 3.19
C SER A 6 17.35 -0.79 4.23
N HIS A 7 17.59 -0.48 5.51
CA HIS A 7 16.77 -0.82 6.68
C HIS A 7 15.36 -0.18 6.66
N TYR A 8 14.73 -0.01 5.50
CA TYR A 8 13.33 0.38 5.43
C TYR A 8 12.47 -0.87 5.58
N ASP A 9 11.73 -0.95 6.70
CA ASP A 9 10.72 -1.98 6.88
C ASP A 9 9.79 -1.96 5.64
N LYS A 10 9.73 -3.09 4.94
CA LYS A 10 8.87 -3.31 3.79
C LYS A 10 7.41 -2.96 4.13
N ILE A 11 6.77 -2.22 3.23
CA ILE A 11 5.35 -1.88 3.35
C ILE A 11 4.52 -2.99 2.71
N LEU A 12 3.68 -3.59 3.53
CA LEU A 12 2.70 -4.58 3.13
C LEU A 12 1.36 -3.91 2.86
N ARG A 13 0.69 -4.37 1.79
CA ARG A 13 -0.75 -4.24 1.69
C ARG A 13 -1.37 -5.39 2.47
N VAL A 14 -2.17 -5.07 3.48
CA VAL A 14 -2.87 -6.06 4.30
C VAL A 14 -4.38 -5.82 4.24
N ARG A 15 -5.15 -6.90 4.37
CA ARG A 15 -6.59 -6.87 4.60
C ARG A 15 -6.81 -6.98 6.10
N VAL A 16 -7.33 -5.93 6.70
CA VAL A 16 -7.76 -5.92 8.11
C VAL A 16 -9.24 -6.22 8.15
N THR A 17 -9.64 -7.29 8.83
CA THR A 17 -11.04 -7.67 9.02
C THR A 17 -11.37 -7.67 10.50
N ALA A 18 -12.27 -6.79 10.93
CA ALA A 18 -12.78 -6.76 12.30
C ALA A 18 -14.12 -7.49 12.39
N LYS A 19 -14.44 -8.04 13.56
CA LYS A 19 -15.71 -8.73 13.84
C LYS A 19 -16.96 -7.86 13.63
N ASP A 20 -16.83 -6.54 13.77
CA ASP A 20 -17.89 -5.56 13.59
C ASP A 20 -17.34 -4.16 13.29
N ALA A 21 -18.21 -3.23 12.92
CA ALA A 21 -17.84 -1.87 12.55
C ALA A 21 -17.24 -1.06 13.70
N ASP A 22 -17.67 -1.29 14.93
CA ASP A 22 -17.20 -0.53 16.10
C ASP A 22 -15.78 -0.96 16.48
N THR A 23 -15.48 -2.25 16.40
CA THR A 23 -14.13 -2.80 16.55
C THR A 23 -13.19 -2.22 15.49
N LEU A 24 -13.62 -2.15 14.22
CA LEU A 24 -12.82 -1.54 13.16
C LEU A 24 -12.57 -0.05 13.43
N ARG A 25 -13.61 0.71 13.82
CA ARG A 25 -13.47 2.14 14.14
C ARG A 25 -12.51 2.38 15.30
N ALA A 26 -12.60 1.56 16.35
CA ALA A 26 -11.71 1.66 17.50
C ALA A 26 -10.25 1.42 17.10
N LEU A 27 -9.99 0.35 16.33
CA LEU A 27 -8.66 0.05 15.79
C LEU A 27 -8.11 1.21 14.94
N LEU A 28 -8.89 1.71 13.98
CA LEU A 28 -8.45 2.79 13.10
C LEU A 28 -8.15 4.10 13.86
N ARG A 29 -8.90 4.38 14.93
CA ARG A 29 -8.66 5.56 15.77
C ARG A 29 -7.41 5.43 16.62
N ALA A 30 -7.13 4.22 17.14
CA ALA A 30 -5.98 3.93 17.98
C ALA A 30 -4.68 3.87 17.16
N GLU A 31 -4.67 3.04 16.12
CA GLU A 31 -3.43 2.68 15.41
C GLU A 31 -3.13 3.58 14.21
N ARG A 32 -4.17 4.26 13.68
CA ARG A 32 -4.12 5.17 12.53
C ARG A 32 -3.27 4.68 11.35
N PRO A 33 -3.50 3.44 10.85
CA PRO A 33 -2.80 2.97 9.66
C PRO A 33 -3.23 3.78 8.43
N ASP A 34 -2.35 3.83 7.41
CA ASP A 34 -2.75 4.31 6.09
C ASP A 34 -3.70 3.27 5.45
N VAL A 35 -4.82 3.73 4.90
CA VAL A 35 -5.90 2.86 4.43
C VAL A 35 -6.30 3.17 3.00
N GLY A 36 -6.59 2.11 2.25
CA GLY A 36 -7.03 2.18 0.85
C GLY A 36 -8.50 1.80 0.68
N GLY A 37 -9.21 2.59 -0.14
CA GLY A 37 -10.57 2.28 -0.56
C GLY A 37 -11.62 2.48 0.54
N ARG A 38 -12.75 1.78 0.42
CA ARG A 38 -13.87 1.84 1.35
C ARG A 38 -13.97 0.55 2.18
N PRO A 39 -14.37 0.63 3.46
CA PRO A 39 -14.71 -0.56 4.24
C PRO A 39 -15.79 -1.40 3.53
N ARG A 40 -15.69 -2.72 3.63
CA ARG A 40 -16.67 -3.68 3.12
C ARG A 40 -17.23 -4.50 4.26
N THR A 41 -18.55 -4.55 4.36
CA THR A 41 -19.26 -5.42 5.31
C THR A 41 -19.50 -6.78 4.67
N HIS A 42 -19.22 -7.83 5.42
CA HIS A 42 -19.45 -9.22 5.05
C HIS A 42 -20.81 -9.71 5.58
N ALA A 43 -21.30 -10.85 5.06
CA ALA A 43 -22.61 -11.38 5.43
C ALA A 43 -22.72 -11.81 6.91
N ASP A 44 -21.59 -12.14 7.54
CA ASP A 44 -21.49 -12.48 8.96
C ASP A 44 -21.43 -11.25 9.88
N GLY A 45 -21.51 -10.04 9.33
CA GLY A 45 -21.42 -8.77 10.07
C GLY A 45 -20.00 -8.24 10.25
N SER A 46 -18.97 -9.01 9.87
CA SER A 46 -17.57 -8.54 9.91
C SER A 46 -17.31 -7.43 8.89
N VAL A 47 -16.30 -6.60 9.14
CA VAL A 47 -15.98 -5.44 8.30
C VAL A 47 -14.49 -5.44 7.94
N GLY A 48 -14.20 -5.42 6.64
CA GLY A 48 -12.84 -5.44 6.09
C GLY A 48 -12.42 -4.13 5.43
N ILE A 49 -11.14 -3.76 5.57
CA ILE A 49 -10.50 -2.65 4.84
C ILE A 49 -9.05 -3.00 4.46
N ASP A 50 -8.55 -2.42 3.37
CA ASP A 50 -7.12 -2.53 3.03
C ASP A 50 -6.31 -1.47 3.81
N ALA A 51 -5.18 -1.89 4.37
CA ALA A 51 -4.23 -1.02 5.04
C ALA A 51 -2.81 -1.21 4.47
N TYR A 52 -2.00 -0.16 4.55
CA TYR A 52 -0.61 -0.14 4.08
C TYR A 52 0.28 0.14 5.29
N VAL A 53 1.00 -0.88 5.74
CA VAL A 53 1.75 -0.85 7.00
C VAL A 53 3.05 -1.62 6.88
N SER A 54 4.02 -1.31 7.73
CA SER A 54 5.21 -2.16 7.88
C SER A 54 4.86 -3.53 8.44
N GLU A 55 5.75 -4.50 8.25
CA GLU A 55 5.60 -5.85 8.83
C GLU A 55 5.41 -5.80 10.35
N ARG A 56 6.20 -4.98 11.06
CA ARG A 56 6.06 -4.79 12.52
C ARG A 56 4.68 -4.26 12.90
N LYS A 57 4.15 -3.30 12.14
CA LYS A 57 2.86 -2.68 12.42
C LYS A 57 1.70 -3.62 12.05
N ALA A 58 1.84 -4.46 11.03
CA ALA A 58 0.86 -5.50 10.70
C ALA A 58 0.63 -6.45 11.89
N ALA A 59 1.70 -6.85 12.59
CA ALA A 59 1.59 -7.69 13.79
C ALA A 59 0.87 -6.99 14.96
N VAL A 60 0.99 -5.66 15.09
CA VAL A 60 0.28 -4.87 16.11
C VAL A 60 -1.21 -4.75 15.82
N LEU A 61 -1.60 -4.74 14.54
CA LEU A 61 -3.02 -4.69 14.15
C LEU A 61 -3.78 -5.99 14.44
N GLU A 62 -3.08 -7.12 14.54
CA GLU A 62 -3.65 -8.41 14.92
C GLU A 62 -3.98 -8.41 16.42
N GLN A 63 -5.26 -8.32 16.75
CA GLN A 63 -5.73 -8.24 18.14
C GLN A 63 -7.11 -8.90 18.29
N PRO A 64 -7.60 -9.19 19.50
CA PRO A 64 -8.88 -9.88 19.68
C PRO A 64 -10.04 -9.24 18.91
N GLY A 65 -10.68 -10.01 18.04
CA GLY A 65 -11.76 -9.53 17.16
C GLY A 65 -11.29 -8.83 15.88
N VAL A 66 -9.99 -8.87 15.57
CA VAL A 66 -9.39 -8.36 14.33
C VAL A 66 -8.44 -9.42 13.76
N THR A 67 -8.56 -9.69 12.47
CA THR A 67 -7.65 -10.55 11.71
C THR A 67 -6.98 -9.75 10.61
N VAL A 68 -5.68 -9.97 10.39
CA VAL A 68 -4.87 -9.33 9.36
C VAL A 68 -4.38 -10.38 8.38
N THR A 69 -4.76 -10.23 7.11
CA THR A 69 -4.29 -11.08 6.02
C THR A 69 -3.36 -10.29 5.10
N VAL A 70 -2.13 -10.76 4.89
CA VAL A 70 -1.22 -10.12 3.95
C VAL A 70 -1.72 -10.33 2.51
N VAL A 71 -1.96 -9.24 1.80
CA VAL A 71 -2.41 -9.25 0.39
C VAL A 71 -1.21 -9.18 -0.55
N GLY A 72 -0.16 -8.44 -0.19
CA GLY A 72 1.06 -8.40 -0.99
C GLY A 72 2.08 -7.36 -0.53
N ASP A 73 3.23 -7.34 -1.21
CA ASP A 73 4.33 -6.40 -1.00
C ASP A 73 4.11 -5.12 -1.80
N ALA A 74 3.66 -4.05 -1.12
CA ALA A 74 3.43 -2.77 -1.77
C ALA A 74 4.76 -2.09 -2.15
N THR A 75 5.83 -2.32 -1.40
CA THR A 75 7.17 -1.79 -1.72
C THR A 75 7.71 -2.39 -3.03
N ALA A 76 7.62 -3.71 -3.21
CA ALA A 76 8.06 -4.36 -4.45
C ALA A 76 7.23 -3.90 -5.66
N VAL A 77 5.89 -3.82 -5.50
CA VAL A 77 5.02 -3.30 -6.56
C VAL A 77 5.38 -1.85 -6.88
N GLY A 78 5.60 -1.00 -5.88
CA GLY A 78 6.00 0.38 -6.07
C GLY A 78 7.33 0.52 -6.83
N LYS A 79 8.35 -0.25 -6.43
CA LYS A 79 9.65 -0.28 -7.13
C LYS A 79 9.53 -0.74 -8.59
N ALA A 80 8.73 -1.79 -8.84
CA ALA A 80 8.49 -2.28 -10.19
C ALA A 80 7.82 -1.21 -11.07
N ARG A 81 6.83 -0.48 -10.53
CA ARG A 81 6.14 0.60 -11.25
C ARG A 81 7.01 1.83 -11.46
N GLN A 82 7.87 2.17 -10.50
CA GLN A 82 8.84 3.26 -10.67
C GLN A 82 9.84 2.98 -11.79
N ALA A 83 10.22 1.71 -12.01
CA ALA A 83 11.08 1.34 -13.13
C ALA A 83 10.42 1.54 -14.52
N GLU A 84 9.09 1.70 -14.58
CA GLU A 84 8.37 2.02 -15.82
C GLU A 84 8.43 3.53 -16.15
N VAL A 85 8.82 4.37 -15.17
CA VAL A 85 8.90 5.83 -15.33
C VAL A 85 10.24 6.20 -15.97
N GLY A 86 10.17 6.92 -17.09
CA GLY A 86 11.36 7.44 -17.78
C GLY A 86 12.19 8.40 -16.93
N GLU A 87 13.51 8.39 -17.12
CA GLU A 87 14.47 9.19 -16.35
C GLU A 87 14.50 10.70 -16.72
N GLY A 88 13.72 11.12 -17.72
CA GLY A 88 13.77 12.48 -18.27
C GLY A 88 12.93 13.50 -17.49
N ASP A 89 13.51 14.65 -17.16
CA ASP A 89 12.78 15.82 -16.68
C ASP A 89 12.16 16.58 -17.86
N ARG A 90 10.82 16.62 -17.92
CA ARG A 90 10.05 17.33 -18.95
C ARG A 90 10.26 18.85 -19.00
N PHE A 91 10.98 19.42 -18.02
CA PHE A 91 11.23 20.85 -17.93
C PHE A 91 12.69 21.24 -18.08
N ALA A 92 13.62 20.28 -18.14
CA ALA A 92 15.06 20.57 -18.17
C ALA A 92 15.55 21.07 -19.54
N ASP A 93 14.95 20.60 -20.64
CA ASP A 93 15.25 21.04 -22.00
C ASP A 93 13.96 20.90 -22.85
N PRO A 94 13.49 21.96 -23.54
CA PRO A 94 12.32 21.87 -24.42
C PRO A 94 12.44 20.82 -25.53
N SER A 95 13.66 20.40 -25.86
CA SER A 95 13.97 19.38 -26.86
C SER A 95 14.11 17.96 -26.29
N ALA A 96 14.22 17.81 -24.97
CA ALA A 96 14.30 16.50 -24.31
C ALA A 96 12.90 15.96 -24.01
N VAL A 97 12.35 15.16 -24.93
CA VAL A 97 11.07 14.47 -24.71
C VAL A 97 11.28 13.29 -23.75
N PRO A 98 10.60 13.25 -22.57
CA PRO A 98 10.65 12.12 -21.66
C PRO A 98 10.13 10.85 -22.35
N ARG A 99 10.81 9.70 -22.14
CA ARG A 99 10.40 8.40 -22.69
C ARG A 99 10.12 7.42 -21.54
N GLY A 100 8.90 6.94 -21.44
CA GLY A 100 8.49 5.83 -20.56
C GLY A 100 7.53 4.90 -21.30
N LEU A 101 7.06 3.82 -20.67
CA LEU A 101 6.16 2.84 -21.30
C LEU A 101 4.74 3.36 -21.64
N GLY A 102 4.49 4.65 -21.44
CA GLY A 102 3.24 5.29 -21.83
C GLY A 102 3.17 5.49 -23.35
N ASP A 103 2.91 4.42 -24.09
CA ASP A 103 2.61 4.52 -25.52
C ASP A 103 1.27 5.23 -25.71
N LYS A 104 1.32 6.43 -26.29
CA LYS A 104 0.12 7.09 -26.81
C LYS A 104 -0.16 6.52 -28.19
N VAL A 105 -1.00 5.50 -28.27
CA VAL A 105 -1.60 5.06 -29.53
C VAL A 105 -2.59 6.12 -30.00
N GLU A 106 -2.41 6.60 -31.23
CA GLU A 106 -3.41 7.42 -31.93
C GLU A 106 -4.49 6.48 -32.51
N ASP A 107 -5.76 6.84 -32.33
CA ASP A 107 -6.92 6.16 -32.95
C ASP A 107 -6.98 6.39 -34.47
#